data_AF-A0A9X8QF05-F1
#
_entry.id   AF-A0A9X8QF05-F1
#
_cell.length_a   1.000
_cell.length_b   1.000
_cell.length_c   1.000
_cell.angle_alpha   90.00
_cell.angle_beta   90.00
_cell.angle_gamma   90.00
#
_symmetry.space_group_name_H-M   'P 1'
#
loop_
_entity.id
_entity.type
_entity.pdbx_description
1 polymer ?
#
loop_
_entity_poly.entity_id
_entity_poly.type
_entity_poly.pdbx_seq_one_letter_code
_entity_poly.pdbx_strand_id
1 'polypeptide(L)'
;MNNCKPIDKLTIEDLKQNPIWEWAIDEEENEEHDETWVKPAATTNFTEELNGSIVLGELFLHNGEKFPMMCEIDIEGDEAVIRSVVYYKEAKNEYIAIARYCENGRNAVIDYY
;
A
#
# COMPACT_ATOMS: atom_id res chain seq x y z
N MET A 1 -7.27 -6.03 -19.21
CA MET A 1 -7.70 -4.62 -19.15
C MET A 1 -6.68 -3.92 -18.27
N ASN A 2 -5.94 -2.95 -18.81
CA ASN A 2 -5.03 -2.14 -18.01
C ASN A 2 -5.87 -1.35 -17.00
N ASN A 3 -5.89 -1.84 -15.77
CA ASN A 3 -6.54 -1.17 -14.64
C ASN A 3 -5.57 -0.21 -13.94
N CYS A 4 -4.58 0.30 -14.69
CA CYS A 4 -3.63 1.28 -14.22
C CYS A 4 -4.39 2.49 -13.70
N LYS A 5 -3.98 3.00 -12.55
CA LYS A 5 -4.55 4.22 -11.98
C LYS A 5 -3.50 4.95 -11.14
N PRO A 6 -3.63 6.26 -10.98
CA PRO A 6 -2.87 7.02 -9.99
C PRO A 6 -3.05 6.44 -8.57
N ILE A 7 -1.96 6.39 -7.79
CA ILE A 7 -1.97 5.86 -6.41
C ILE A 7 -2.94 6.62 -5.49
N ASP A 8 -3.16 7.92 -5.70
CA ASP A 8 -4.10 8.74 -4.94
C ASP A 8 -5.57 8.37 -5.22
N LYS A 9 -5.84 7.65 -6.30
CA LYS A 9 -7.16 7.11 -6.66
C LYS A 9 -7.31 5.63 -6.35
N LEU A 10 -6.27 4.97 -5.83
CA LEU A 10 -6.34 3.58 -5.41
C LEU A 10 -7.23 3.46 -4.17
N THR A 11 -8.19 2.54 -4.20
CA THR A 11 -9.13 2.35 -3.10
C THR A 11 -8.95 1.00 -2.39
N ILE A 12 -9.49 0.88 -1.17
CA ILE A 12 -9.57 -0.40 -0.48
C ILE A 12 -10.38 -1.44 -1.26
N GLU A 13 -11.42 -1.04 -2.00
CA GLU A 13 -12.19 -1.99 -2.81
C GLU A 13 -11.34 -2.53 -3.98
N ASP A 14 -10.49 -1.70 -4.57
CA ASP A 14 -9.52 -2.14 -5.58
C ASP A 14 -8.52 -3.15 -4.99
N LEU A 15 -8.05 -2.87 -3.78
CA LEU A 15 -7.13 -3.75 -3.06
C LEU A 15 -7.77 -5.06 -2.60
N LYS A 16 -9.06 -5.04 -2.24
CA LYS A 16 -9.81 -6.27 -1.95
C LYS A 16 -9.98 -7.15 -3.19
N GLN A 17 -10.08 -6.56 -4.38
CA GLN A 17 -10.12 -7.30 -5.64
C GLN A 17 -8.74 -7.79 -6.06
N ASN A 18 -7.73 -6.94 -5.93
CA ASN A 18 -6.33 -7.23 -6.28
C ASN A 18 -5.44 -6.83 -5.09
N PRO A 19 -5.01 -7.79 -4.26
CA PRO A 19 -4.30 -7.50 -3.00
C PRO A 19 -2.93 -6.85 -3.15
N ILE A 20 -2.33 -6.89 -4.34
CA ILE A 20 -1.00 -6.35 -4.60
C ILE A 20 -1.08 -5.46 -5.85
N TRP A 21 -0.50 -4.27 -5.74
CA TRP A 21 -0.39 -3.29 -6.81
C TRP A 21 1.06 -2.84 -6.94
N GLU A 22 1.62 -2.98 -8.13
CA GLU A 22 2.99 -2.60 -8.46
C GLU A 22 3.00 -1.26 -9.20
N TRP A 23 4.13 -0.53 -9.13
CA TRP A 23 4.32 0.70 -9.89
C TRP A 23 4.33 0.39 -11.40
N ALA A 24 3.56 1.15 -12.17
CA ALA A 24 3.42 0.96 -13.62
C ALA A 24 4.58 1.64 -14.39
N ILE A 25 5.82 1.40 -13.94
CA ILE A 25 7.04 2.04 -14.48
C ILE A 25 7.35 1.56 -15.90
N ASP A 26 6.92 0.35 -16.26
CA ASP A 26 7.12 -0.23 -17.59
C ASP A 26 6.15 0.30 -18.66
N GLU A 27 5.18 1.12 -18.29
CA GLU A 27 4.22 1.76 -19.23
C GLU A 27 4.63 3.20 -19.63
N GLU A 28 5.92 3.54 -19.63
CA GLU A 28 6.43 4.87 -20.06
C GLU A 28 6.12 5.22 -21.53
N GLU A 29 5.63 4.27 -22.33
CA GLU A 29 5.17 4.56 -23.70
C GLU A 29 3.78 5.23 -23.75
N ASN A 30 3.05 5.28 -22.62
CA ASN A 30 1.80 6.01 -22.52
C ASN A 30 2.05 7.40 -21.93
N GLU A 31 2.01 8.45 -22.77
CA GLU A 31 2.23 9.85 -22.37
C GLU A 31 1.26 10.35 -21.27
N GLU A 32 0.17 9.64 -20.99
CA GLU A 32 -0.78 9.96 -19.91
C GLU A 32 -0.42 9.32 -18.55
N HIS A 33 0.48 8.34 -18.51
CA HIS A 33 0.95 7.70 -17.28
C HIS A 33 2.18 8.44 -16.75
N ASP A 34 2.16 8.72 -15.45
CA ASP A 34 3.26 9.36 -14.73
C ASP A 34 3.82 8.40 -13.67
N GLU A 35 4.93 8.74 -13.02
CA GLU A 35 5.61 7.94 -11.98
C GLU A 35 4.73 7.63 -10.75
N THR A 36 3.53 8.21 -10.68
CA THR A 36 2.55 8.00 -9.61
C THR A 36 1.53 6.89 -9.89
N TRP A 37 1.62 6.23 -11.05
CA TRP A 37 0.67 5.22 -11.48
C TRP A 37 1.02 3.82 -11.00
N VAL A 38 -0.01 3.07 -10.64
CA VAL A 38 0.08 1.69 -10.16
C VAL A 38 -0.85 0.80 -10.95
N LYS A 39 -0.51 -0.48 -11.06
CA LYS A 39 -1.29 -1.52 -11.74
C LYS A 39 -1.43 -2.75 -10.84
N PRO A 40 -2.50 -3.55 -10.98
CA PRO A 40 -2.64 -4.76 -10.19
C PRO A 40 -1.57 -5.77 -10.61
N ALA A 41 -0.91 -6.37 -9.61
CA ALA A 41 0.05 -7.43 -9.88
C ALA A 41 -0.65 -8.67 -10.44
N ALA A 42 0.04 -9.42 -11.31
CA ALA A 42 -0.49 -10.65 -11.89
C ALA A 42 -0.60 -11.81 -10.87
N THR A 43 -0.02 -11.64 -9.68
CA THR A 43 0.04 -12.62 -8.60
C THR A 43 -0.51 -12.03 -7.30
N THR A 44 -1.01 -12.91 -6.43
CA THR A 44 -1.45 -12.56 -5.06
C THR A 44 -0.38 -12.83 -4.02
N ASN A 45 0.76 -13.41 -4.40
CA ASN A 45 1.90 -13.65 -3.51
C ASN A 45 2.94 -12.56 -3.71
N PHE A 46 3.39 -11.96 -2.61
CA PHE A 46 4.47 -10.98 -2.64
C PHE A 46 5.81 -11.69 -2.83
N THR A 47 6.60 -11.23 -3.81
CA THR A 47 7.91 -11.78 -4.20
C THR A 47 8.94 -10.65 -4.31
N GLU A 48 10.21 -10.99 -4.45
CA GLU A 48 11.29 -10.00 -4.67
C GLU A 48 11.04 -9.09 -5.89
N GLU A 49 10.41 -9.61 -6.93
CA GLU A 49 10.04 -8.84 -8.13
C GLU A 49 8.99 -7.76 -7.84
N LEU A 50 8.25 -7.87 -6.73
CA LEU A 50 7.22 -6.93 -6.30
C LEU A 50 7.73 -5.98 -5.20
N ASN A 51 9.04 -5.91 -4.98
CA ASN A 51 9.64 -4.99 -4.02
C ASN A 51 9.19 -3.53 -4.27
N GLY A 52 8.70 -2.84 -3.23
CA GLY A 52 8.13 -1.49 -3.34
C GLY A 52 6.65 -1.44 -3.72
N SER A 53 5.98 -2.58 -3.84
CA SER A 53 4.55 -2.63 -4.17
C SER A 53 3.64 -2.23 -3.01
N ILE A 54 2.45 -1.79 -3.36
CA ILE A 54 1.35 -1.52 -2.44
C ILE A 54 0.59 -2.82 -2.19
N VAL A 55 0.45 -3.19 -0.93
CA VAL A 55 -0.15 -4.44 -0.47
C VAL A 55 -1.32 -4.16 0.46
N LEU A 56 -2.40 -4.93 0.30
CA LEU A 56 -3.51 -4.94 1.23
C LEU A 56 -3.09 -5.65 2.53
N GLY A 57 -3.16 -4.92 3.65
CA GLY A 57 -3.02 -5.46 4.99
C GLY A 57 -4.30 -5.30 5.81
N GLU A 58 -4.30 -5.93 6.99
CA GLU A 58 -5.31 -5.74 8.03
C GLU A 58 -4.59 -5.28 9.32
N LEU A 59 -4.94 -4.10 9.81
CA LEU A 59 -4.45 -3.55 11.07
C LEU A 59 -5.33 -4.03 12.22
N PHE A 60 -4.71 -4.59 13.26
CA PHE A 60 -5.37 -5.03 14.47
C PHE A 60 -4.99 -4.12 15.64
N LEU A 61 -5.97 -3.49 16.26
CA LEU A 61 -5.77 -2.69 17.45
C LEU A 61 -5.91 -3.53 18.72
N HIS A 62 -5.28 -3.09 19.81
CA HIS A 62 -5.38 -3.77 21.11
C HIS A 62 -6.81 -3.88 21.65
N ASN A 63 -7.69 -2.94 21.27
CA ASN A 63 -9.11 -2.97 21.64
C ASN A 63 -9.94 -3.95 20.80
N GLY A 64 -9.32 -4.70 19.87
CA GLY A 64 -9.97 -5.66 18.99
C GLY A 64 -10.56 -5.08 17.70
N GLU A 65 -10.44 -3.77 17.47
CA GLU A 65 -10.85 -3.16 16.20
C GLU A 65 -9.91 -3.57 15.06
N LYS A 66 -10.48 -3.68 13.86
CA LYS A 66 -9.79 -4.08 12.63
C LYS A 66 -10.01 -3.04 11.55
N PHE A 67 -8.96 -2.69 10.83
CA PHE A 67 -9.02 -1.75 9.71
C PHE A 67 -8.28 -2.30 8.50
N PRO A 68 -8.86 -2.25 7.29
CA PRO A 68 -8.09 -2.48 6.08
C PRO A 68 -7.03 -1.38 5.94
N MET A 69 -5.84 -1.77 5.50
CA MET A 69 -4.73 -0.86 5.30
C MET A 69 -4.02 -1.10 3.98
N MET A 70 -3.48 -0.03 3.42
CA MET A 70 -2.57 -0.03 2.29
C MET A 70 -1.17 0.11 2.86
N CYS A 71 -0.31 -0.85 2.51
CA CYS A 71 1.07 -0.91 2.97
C CYS A 71 2.00 -0.88 1.78
N GLU A 72 2.98 0.01 1.79
CA GLU A 72 4.12 -0.11 0.87
C GLU A 72 5.15 -1.02 1.53
N ILE A 73 5.49 -2.13 0.87
CA ILE A 73 6.40 -3.14 1.41
C ILE A 73 7.65 -3.21 0.55
N ASP A 74 8.79 -3.07 1.22
CA ASP A 74 10.11 -3.30 0.64
C ASP A 74 10.73 -4.59 1.17
N ILE A 75 11.70 -5.13 0.46
CA ILE A 75 12.60 -6.19 0.90
C ILE A 75 13.99 -5.59 1.08
N GLU A 76 14.51 -5.66 2.30
CA GLU A 76 15.87 -5.27 2.65
C GLU A 76 16.64 -6.52 3.12
N GLY A 77 17.47 -7.09 2.24
CA GLY A 77 18.12 -8.37 2.52
C GLY A 77 17.09 -9.50 2.59
N ASP A 78 17.01 -10.18 3.73
CA ASP A 78 16.05 -11.27 3.97
C ASP A 78 14.81 -10.81 4.77
N GLU A 79 14.64 -9.50 4.97
CA GLU A 79 13.56 -8.93 5.78
C GLU A 79 12.58 -8.10 4.93
N ALA A 80 11.28 -8.27 5.18
CA ALA A 80 10.25 -7.41 4.63
C ALA A 80 10.02 -6.20 5.54
N VAL A 81 10.15 -5.00 4.98
CA VAL A 81 10.06 -3.71 5.68
C VAL A 81 8.83 -2.96 5.20
N ILE A 82 7.98 -2.52 6.12
CA ILE A 82 6.84 -1.67 5.79
C ILE A 82 7.30 -0.22 5.76
N ARG A 83 7.27 0.42 4.60
CA ARG A 83 7.69 1.82 4.39
C ARG A 83 6.63 2.82 4.80
N SER A 84 5.38 2.50 4.50
CA SER A 84 4.24 3.38 4.70
C SER A 84 3.02 2.55 5.06
N VAL A 85 2.18 3.09 5.94
CA VAL A 85 0.88 2.52 6.31
C VAL A 85 -0.18 3.59 6.23
N VAL A 86 -1.18 3.34 5.41
CA VAL A 86 -2.41 4.14 5.31
C VAL A 86 -3.58 3.24 5.60
N TYR A 87 -4.28 3.46 6.70
CA TYR A 87 -5.50 2.69 6.99
C TYR A 87 -6.74 3.46 6.55
N TYR A 88 -7.77 2.71 6.19
CA TYR A 88 -9.05 3.28 5.79
C TYR A 88 -10.05 3.20 6.94
N LYS A 89 -10.63 4.35 7.29
CA LYS A 89 -11.66 4.46 8.32
C LYS A 89 -13.04 4.51 7.66
N GLU A 90 -13.70 3.37 7.59
CA GLU A 90 -15.02 3.21 6.94
C GLU A 90 -16.06 4.19 7.51
N ALA A 91 -16.09 4.37 8.84
CA ALA A 91 -17.04 5.28 9.50
C ALA A 91 -16.96 6.74 9.02
N LYS A 92 -15.82 7.16 8.45
CA LYS A 92 -15.62 8.51 7.89
C LYS A 92 -15.43 8.52 6.38
N ASN A 93 -15.32 7.35 5.74
CA ASN A 93 -14.91 7.21 4.34
C ASN A 93 -13.61 8.00 4.04
N GLU A 94 -12.62 7.88 4.94
CA GLU A 94 -11.37 8.65 4.91
C GLU A 94 -10.16 7.73 5.04
N TYR A 95 -9.09 8.07 4.31
CA TYR A 95 -7.78 7.46 4.47
C TYR A 95 -6.95 8.24 5.50
N ILE A 96 -6.35 7.52 6.42
CA ILE A 96 -5.53 8.09 7.50
C ILE A 96 -4.14 7.43 7.43
N ALA A 97 -3.13 8.25 7.15
CA ALA A 97 -1.74 7.82 7.18
C ALA A 97 -1.26 7.75 8.64
N ILE A 98 -0.63 6.65 9.03
CA ILE A 98 -0.15 6.47 10.42
C ILE A 98 1.18 7.21 10.64
N ALA A 99 2.04 7.26 9.63
CA ALA A 99 3.18 8.18 9.54
C ALA A 99 3.79 8.07 8.14
N ARG A 100 4.04 9.20 7.48
CA ARG A 100 5.18 9.33 6.55
C ARG A 100 6.40 9.44 7.47
N TYR A 101 7.49 8.73 7.20
CA TYR A 101 8.74 8.63 7.99
C TYR A 101 8.82 7.48 9.00
N CYS A 102 9.29 6.32 8.53
CA CYS A 102 10.10 5.41 9.33
C CYS A 102 11.59 5.67 9.02
N GLU A 103 12.16 6.77 9.51
CA GLU A 103 13.62 6.84 9.67
C GLU A 103 13.98 6.18 11.01
N ASN A 104 14.79 5.11 10.96
CA ASN A 104 15.48 4.50 12.09
C ASN A 104 14.69 3.57 13.03
N GLY A 105 13.95 2.60 12.47
CA GLY A 105 13.72 1.30 13.14
C GLY A 105 13.06 1.35 14.53
N ARG A 106 12.27 2.39 14.84
CA ARG A 106 11.44 2.42 16.04
C ARG A 106 10.01 2.15 15.63
N ASN A 107 9.38 1.22 16.36
CA ASN A 107 7.96 0.90 16.28
C ASN A 107 7.14 2.17 16.04
N ALA A 108 6.29 2.16 15.02
CA ALA A 108 5.32 3.22 14.79
C ALA A 108 4.49 3.39 16.06
N VAL A 109 4.73 4.47 16.81
CA VAL A 109 3.91 4.83 17.97
C VAL A 109 2.68 5.52 17.39
N ILE A 110 1.55 4.82 17.42
CA ILE A 110 0.24 5.38 17.07
C ILE A 110 -0.20 6.24 18.25
N ASP A 111 0.08 7.55 18.18
CA ASP A 111 -0.49 8.51 19.13
C ASP A 111 -1.96 8.78 18.74
N TYR A 112 -2.88 8.33 19.59
CA TYR A 112 -4.30 8.71 19.49
C TYR A 112 -4.48 10.08 20.15
N TYR A 113 -4.93 11.08 19.38
CA TYR A 113 -5.51 12.31 19.93
C TYR A 113 -7.01 12.15 20.19
#